data_AF-A0A1I3HMR1-F1
#
_entry.id   AF-A0A1I3HMR1-F1
#
_cell.length_a   1.000
_cell.length_b   1.000
_cell.length_c   1.000
_cell.angle_alpha   90.00
_cell.angle_beta   90.00
_cell.angle_gamma   90.00
#
_symmetry.space_group_name_H-M   'P 1'
#
loop_
_entity.id
_entity.type
_entity.pdbx_description
1 polymer ?
#
loop_
_entity_poly.entity_id
_entity_poly.type
_entity_poly.pdbx_seq_one_letter_code
_entity_poly.pdbx_strand_id
1 'polypeptide(L)'
;MPIISITEGQTNTVNPADTLLYPGINSCLALTAVLSDATRRGGHAVLFPQAPQQDLQQICNFLNVQPKGDMLYILGDITTWNTNWDGLPQCQNLVINGQQVDSVEAIADALGYGDNRIVFDIYTWETATYNIYFGFEEEQRKLWAIRTSDGSRHTIPQHEYW
;
A
#
# COMPACT_ATOMS: atom_id res chain seq x y z
N MET A 1 -4.32 -12.81 -17.32
CA MET A 1 -3.67 -11.51 -16.99
C MET A 1 -2.41 -11.82 -16.19
N PRO A 2 -1.25 -11.23 -16.51
CA PRO A 2 -0.02 -11.48 -15.75
C PRO A 2 -0.16 -10.92 -14.32
N ILE A 3 0.54 -11.55 -13.38
CA ILE A 3 0.65 -11.07 -12.01
C ILE A 3 2.00 -10.37 -11.86
N ILE A 4 1.97 -9.10 -11.49
CA ILE A 4 3.16 -8.29 -11.18
C ILE A 4 3.29 -8.23 -9.66
N SER A 5 4.39 -8.75 -9.14
CA SER A 5 4.70 -8.70 -7.71
C SER A 5 5.52 -7.46 -7.39
N ILE A 6 5.19 -6.77 -6.30
CA ILE A 6 6.03 -5.75 -5.67
C ILE A 6 6.44 -6.30 -4.31
N THR A 7 7.65 -6.86 -4.24
CA THR A 7 8.16 -7.39 -2.97
C THR A 7 8.60 -6.25 -2.06
N GLU A 8 8.84 -6.56 -0.80
CA GLU A 8 9.39 -5.65 0.19
C GLU A 8 10.53 -4.80 -0.37
N GLY A 9 10.45 -3.49 -0.14
CA GLY A 9 11.46 -2.53 -0.52
C GLY A 9 11.52 -2.19 -2.00
N GLN A 10 10.48 -2.56 -2.77
CA GLN A 10 10.39 -2.29 -4.20
C GLN A 10 9.24 -1.35 -4.54
N THR A 11 9.33 -0.79 -5.74
CA THR A 11 8.29 0.00 -6.40
C THR A 11 8.09 -0.50 -7.82
N ASN A 12 6.88 -0.35 -8.35
CA ASN A 12 6.61 -0.67 -9.75
C ASN A 12 5.39 0.10 -10.29
N THR A 13 5.31 0.19 -11.61
CA THR A 13 4.12 0.67 -12.34
C THR A 13 3.47 -0.51 -13.03
N VAL A 14 2.17 -0.69 -12.83
CA VAL A 14 1.39 -1.84 -13.28
C VAL A 14 0.26 -1.37 -14.18
N ASN A 15 0.13 -1.99 -15.35
CA ASN A 15 -0.90 -1.61 -16.32
C ASN A 15 -2.31 -1.87 -15.77
N PRO A 16 -3.35 -1.22 -16.32
CA PRO A 16 -4.71 -1.41 -15.88
C PRO A 16 -5.18 -2.87 -15.91
N ALA A 17 -4.73 -3.66 -16.90
CA ALA A 17 -5.18 -5.04 -17.13
C ALA A 17 -4.42 -6.10 -16.33
N ASP A 18 -3.33 -5.75 -15.65
CA ASP A 18 -2.51 -6.73 -14.94
C ASP A 18 -3.03 -6.93 -13.51
N THR A 19 -2.67 -8.03 -12.86
CA THR A 19 -2.91 -8.16 -11.41
C THR A 19 -1.66 -7.68 -10.68
N LEU A 20 -1.82 -6.79 -9.71
CA LEU A 20 -0.75 -6.38 -8.81
C LEU A 20 -0.83 -7.20 -7.51
N LEU A 21 0.30 -7.72 -7.06
CA LEU A 21 0.45 -8.51 -5.84
C LEU A 21 1.49 -7.86 -4.93
N TYR A 22 1.12 -7.68 -3.66
CA TYR A 22 2.04 -7.43 -2.57
C TYR A 22 2.12 -8.67 -1.68
N PRO A 23 3.20 -9.46 -1.77
CA PRO A 23 3.32 -10.67 -0.99
C PRO A 23 3.71 -10.37 0.46
N GLY A 24 3.15 -11.10 1.42
CA GLY A 24 3.73 -11.16 2.76
C GLY A 24 3.47 -9.94 3.66
N ILE A 25 2.37 -9.21 3.50
CA ILE A 25 2.08 -8.05 4.34
C ILE A 25 1.88 -8.45 5.81
N ASN A 26 2.74 -7.91 6.67
CA ASN A 26 2.62 -7.89 8.12
C ASN A 26 3.01 -6.48 8.66
N SER A 27 4.25 -6.28 9.10
CA SER A 27 4.84 -5.04 9.61
C SER A 27 5.35 -4.11 8.49
N CYS A 28 4.62 -4.07 7.38
CA CYS A 28 4.96 -3.34 6.17
C CYS A 28 3.71 -2.70 5.56
N LEU A 29 3.93 -1.76 4.65
CA LEU A 29 2.89 -1.00 3.96
C LEU A 29 2.88 -1.35 2.49
N ALA A 30 1.74 -1.78 1.99
CA ALA A 30 1.43 -1.72 0.58
C ALA A 30 0.80 -0.35 0.28
N LEU A 31 1.52 0.48 -0.47
CA LEU A 31 1.01 1.75 -0.96
C LEU A 31 0.73 1.63 -2.46
N THR A 32 -0.46 2.00 -2.91
CA THR A 32 -0.84 1.96 -4.32
C THR A 32 -1.59 3.22 -4.72
N ALA A 33 -1.00 4.02 -5.60
CA ALA A 33 -1.70 5.09 -6.30
C ALA A 33 -2.39 4.53 -7.55
N VAL A 34 -3.70 4.71 -7.67
CA VAL A 34 -4.46 4.45 -8.90
C VAL A 34 -4.55 5.76 -9.68
N LEU A 35 -4.05 5.77 -10.91
CA LEU A 35 -4.03 6.93 -11.78
C LEU A 35 -5.32 7.02 -12.61
N SER A 36 -5.57 8.17 -13.25
CA SER A 36 -6.79 8.42 -14.03
C SER A 36 -6.91 7.56 -15.30
N ASP A 37 -5.80 7.02 -15.81
CA ASP A 37 -5.78 6.00 -16.86
C ASP A 37 -5.92 4.57 -16.32
N ALA A 38 -6.19 4.45 -15.01
CA ALA A 38 -6.20 3.25 -14.20
C ALA A 38 -4.88 2.47 -14.10
N THR A 39 -3.78 3.05 -14.59
CA THR A 39 -2.44 2.54 -14.28
C THR A 39 -2.23 2.65 -12.77
N ARG A 40 -1.54 1.67 -12.19
CA ARG A 40 -1.24 1.66 -10.76
C ARG A 40 0.25 1.88 -10.55
N ARG A 41 0.60 2.77 -9.62
CA ARG A 41 1.96 2.89 -9.11
C ARG A 41 1.96 2.37 -7.69
N GLY A 42 2.79 1.36 -7.44
CA GLY A 42 2.84 0.67 -6.17
C GLY A 42 4.20 0.75 -5.51
N GLY A 43 4.23 0.67 -4.18
CA GLY A 43 5.42 0.42 -3.40
C GLY A 43 5.13 -0.38 -2.15
N HIS A 44 6.12 -1.15 -1.70
CA HIS A 44 5.99 -2.04 -0.55
C HIS A 44 7.02 -1.65 0.51
N ALA A 45 6.63 -0.83 1.47
CA ALA A 45 7.54 -0.25 2.44
C ALA A 45 7.68 -1.14 3.68
N VAL A 46 8.91 -1.56 3.99
CA VAL A 46 9.21 -2.27 5.24
C VAL A 46 9.58 -1.28 6.31
N LEU A 47 8.87 -1.31 7.44
CA LEU A 47 9.09 -0.35 8.52
C LEU A 47 10.29 -0.72 9.42
N PHE A 48 10.68 -2.01 9.41
CA PHE A 48 11.86 -2.56 10.09
C PHE A 48 12.84 -3.21 9.09
N PRO A 49 13.57 -2.42 8.29
CA PRO A 49 14.45 -2.96 7.26
C PRO A 49 15.62 -3.76 7.87
N GLN A 50 15.82 -4.99 7.41
CA GLN A 50 16.99 -5.82 7.79
C GLN A 50 18.12 -5.78 6.75
N ALA A 51 17.86 -5.21 5.58
CA ALA A 51 18.80 -5.06 4.48
C ALA A 51 18.54 -3.74 3.73
N PRO A 52 19.52 -3.23 2.94
CA PRO A 52 19.31 -2.08 2.08
C PRO A 52 18.16 -2.32 1.09
N GLN A 53 17.20 -1.41 1.07
CA GLN A 53 16.00 -1.47 0.23
C GLN A 53 15.40 -0.07 0.07
N GLN A 54 14.38 0.09 -0.79
CA GLN A 54 13.73 1.40 -0.87
C GLN A 54 13.03 1.73 0.45
N ASP A 55 13.35 2.88 1.00
CA ASP A 55 12.73 3.40 2.23
C ASP A 55 11.34 4.00 1.95
N LEU A 56 10.57 4.28 3.00
CA LEU A 56 9.22 4.84 2.90
C LEU A 56 9.21 6.18 2.17
N GLN A 57 10.24 7.02 2.35
CA GLN A 57 10.36 8.30 1.67
C GLN A 57 10.58 8.13 0.16
N GLN A 58 11.47 7.22 -0.24
CA GLN A 58 11.75 6.88 -1.63
C GLN A 58 10.52 6.29 -2.31
N ILE A 59 9.77 5.44 -1.62
CA ILE A 59 8.50 4.90 -2.10
C ILE A 59 7.47 6.02 -2.28
N CYS A 60 7.30 6.91 -1.30
CA CYS A 60 6.37 8.02 -1.42
C CYS A 60 6.77 9.00 -2.54
N ASN A 61 8.07 9.27 -2.71
CA ASN A 61 8.60 10.05 -3.82
C ASN A 61 8.29 9.39 -5.17
N PHE A 62 8.35 8.05 -5.26
CA PHE A 62 7.93 7.32 -6.45
C PHE A 62 6.42 7.50 -6.71
N LEU A 63 5.58 7.42 -5.68
CA LEU A 63 4.12 7.57 -5.81
C LEU A 63 3.67 9.01 -6.10
N ASN A 64 4.54 9.99 -5.86
CA ASN A 64 4.26 11.41 -6.08
C ASN A 64 4.27 11.79 -7.57
N VAL A 65 3.20 11.44 -8.28
CA VAL A 65 2.99 11.80 -9.70
C VAL A 65 2.21 13.10 -9.88
N GLN A 66 2.33 13.64 -11.09
CA GLN A 66 1.46 14.69 -11.63
C GLN A 66 1.00 14.31 -13.06
N PRO A 67 -0.29 14.48 -13.41
CA PRO A 67 -1.39 14.85 -12.50
C PRO A 67 -1.59 13.78 -11.41
N LYS A 68 -2.25 14.16 -10.32
CA LYS A 68 -2.59 13.20 -9.27
C LYS A 68 -3.54 12.14 -9.82
N GLY A 69 -3.42 10.93 -9.26
CA GLY A 69 -4.35 9.86 -9.52
C GLY A 69 -5.66 10.04 -8.78
N ASP A 70 -6.58 9.10 -8.99
CA ASP A 70 -7.94 9.15 -8.46
C ASP A 70 -8.01 8.69 -6.99
N MET A 71 -7.09 7.81 -6.56
CA MET A 71 -7.15 7.19 -5.25
C MET A 71 -5.78 6.70 -4.78
N LEU A 72 -5.49 6.85 -3.49
CA LEU A 72 -4.35 6.21 -2.82
C LEU A 72 -4.82 5.12 -1.86
N TYR A 73 -4.28 3.92 -2.00
CA TYR A 73 -4.48 2.82 -1.07
C TYR A 73 -3.26 2.67 -0.18
N ILE A 74 -3.48 2.55 1.13
CA ILE A 74 -2.45 2.26 2.12
C ILE A 74 -2.94 1.09 2.97
N LEU A 75 -2.33 -0.08 2.79
CA LEU A 75 -2.72 -1.30 3.48
C LEU A 75 -1.55 -1.84 4.29
N GLY A 76 -1.83 -2.29 5.51
CA GLY A 76 -0.82 -2.85 6.40
C GLY A 76 -1.43 -3.26 7.72
N ASP A 77 -0.59 -3.62 8.68
CA ASP A 77 -1.00 -3.88 10.07
C ASP A 77 -1.08 -2.56 10.85
N ILE A 78 -2.19 -1.82 10.76
CA ILE A 78 -2.30 -0.46 11.36
C ILE A 78 -1.87 -0.45 12.83
N THR A 79 -2.11 -1.54 13.55
CA THR A 79 -1.70 -1.66 14.96
C THR A 79 -0.19 -1.53 15.16
N THR A 80 0.63 -1.96 14.20
CA THR A 80 2.10 -1.83 14.26
C THR A 80 2.60 -0.39 14.10
N TRP A 81 1.95 0.44 13.27
CA TRP A 81 2.50 1.74 12.84
C TRP A 81 1.71 2.95 13.33
N ASN A 82 0.42 2.84 13.64
CA ASN A 82 -0.30 3.92 14.32
C ASN A 82 -0.01 4.00 15.82
N THR A 83 0.47 2.93 16.45
CA THR A 83 0.76 2.93 17.89
C THR A 83 2.16 3.44 18.22
N ASN A 84 3.09 3.41 17.26
CA ASN A 84 4.49 3.74 17.50
C ASN A 84 5.15 4.42 16.28
N TRP A 85 4.44 5.27 15.56
CA TRP A 85 4.94 5.94 14.35
C TRP A 85 6.34 6.56 14.55
N ASP A 86 6.51 7.40 15.56
CA ASP A 86 7.79 8.07 15.85
C ASP A 86 8.92 7.11 16.30
N GLY A 87 8.55 5.92 16.77
CA GLY A 87 9.51 4.87 17.14
C GLY A 87 10.03 4.05 15.96
N LEU A 88 9.40 4.17 14.79
CA LEU A 88 9.79 3.43 13.59
C LEU A 88 10.88 4.19 12.83
N PRO A 89 12.04 3.55 12.51
CA PRO A 89 13.16 4.21 11.84
C PRO A 89 12.79 4.91 10.53
N GLN A 90 11.83 4.36 9.79
CA GLN A 90 11.36 4.86 8.50
C GLN A 90 10.41 6.06 8.59
N CYS A 91 9.85 6.29 9.78
CA CYS A 91 8.84 7.31 10.04
C CYS A 91 9.43 8.53 10.77
N GLN A 92 10.59 8.36 11.42
CA GLN A 92 11.28 9.43 12.13
C GLN A 92 11.62 10.60 11.20
N ASN A 93 11.04 11.76 11.50
CA ASN A 93 11.20 12.98 10.70
C ASN A 93 10.85 12.78 9.22
N LEU A 94 9.92 11.87 8.91
CA LEU A 94 9.48 11.65 7.55
C LEU A 94 8.88 12.95 7.01
N VAL A 95 9.44 13.42 5.89
CA VAL A 95 8.94 14.59 5.18
C VAL A 95 8.61 14.19 3.75
N ILE A 96 7.36 14.37 3.34
CA ILE A 96 6.90 14.12 1.99
C ILE A 96 6.40 15.45 1.42
N ASN A 97 6.92 15.86 0.26
CA ASN A 97 6.55 17.13 -0.38
C ASN A 97 6.67 18.37 0.53
N GLY A 98 7.67 18.38 1.43
CA GLY A 98 7.88 19.48 2.39
C GLY A 98 6.90 19.49 3.57
N GLN A 99 6.02 18.49 3.67
CA GLN A 99 5.12 18.30 4.81
C GLN A 99 5.66 17.20 5.72
N GLN A 100 5.67 17.46 7.02
CA GLN A 100 5.98 16.44 8.00
C GLN A 100 4.84 15.44 8.09
N VAL A 101 5.19 14.16 8.15
CA VAL A 101 4.25 13.05 8.20
C VAL A 101 4.43 12.32 9.53
N ASP A 102 3.43 12.48 10.39
CA ASP A 102 3.38 11.99 11.78
C ASP A 102 2.42 10.81 11.97
N SER A 103 1.79 10.38 10.88
CA SER A 103 0.81 9.31 10.86
C SER A 103 0.69 8.71 9.46
N VAL A 104 0.05 7.55 9.42
CA VAL A 104 -0.32 6.85 8.19
C VAL A 104 -1.18 7.70 7.29
N GLU A 105 -2.21 8.30 7.88
CA GLU A 105 -3.22 9.06 7.18
C GLU A 105 -2.59 10.32 6.56
N ALA A 106 -1.63 10.94 7.26
CA ALA A 106 -0.88 12.09 6.78
C ALA A 106 -0.03 11.79 5.53
N ILE A 107 0.30 10.52 5.21
CA ILE A 107 0.97 10.17 3.95
C ILE A 107 0.12 10.62 2.75
N ALA A 108 -1.19 10.38 2.81
CA ALA A 108 -2.09 10.72 1.72
C ALA A 108 -2.24 12.23 1.54
N ASP A 109 -2.33 12.98 2.64
CA ASP A 109 -2.37 14.44 2.62
C ASP A 109 -1.07 15.01 2.03
N ALA A 110 0.09 14.50 2.48
CA ALA A 110 1.39 14.91 1.98
C ALA A 110 1.63 14.55 0.51
N LEU A 111 1.04 13.45 0.03
CA LEU A 111 1.03 13.09 -1.39
C LEU A 111 -0.04 13.84 -2.20
N GLY A 112 -0.90 14.64 -1.56
CA GLY A 112 -1.93 15.44 -2.22
C GLY A 112 -3.18 14.67 -2.64
N TYR A 113 -3.43 13.49 -2.05
CA TYR A 113 -4.67 12.73 -2.25
C TYR A 113 -5.80 13.21 -1.35
N GLY A 114 -5.49 13.79 -0.18
CA GLY A 114 -6.52 14.23 0.76
C GLY A 114 -7.45 13.09 1.11
N ASP A 115 -8.77 13.33 1.04
CA ASP A 115 -9.80 12.33 1.31
C ASP A 115 -9.97 11.26 0.23
N ASN A 116 -9.27 11.37 -0.92
CA ASN A 116 -9.22 10.34 -1.95
C ASN A 116 -8.22 9.24 -1.56
N ARG A 117 -8.46 8.62 -0.40
CA ARG A 117 -7.62 7.56 0.15
C ARG A 117 -8.43 6.45 0.79
N ILE A 118 -7.86 5.25 0.77
CA ILE A 118 -8.29 4.13 1.60
C ILE A 118 -7.11 3.70 2.46
N VAL A 119 -7.31 3.73 3.77
CA VAL A 119 -6.35 3.23 4.76
C VAL A 119 -6.99 2.03 5.44
N PHE A 120 -6.37 0.86 5.32
CA PHE A 120 -6.99 -0.38 5.80
C PHE A 120 -6.04 -1.23 6.64
N ASP A 121 -6.52 -1.62 7.82
CA ASP A 121 -5.87 -2.55 8.71
C ASP A 121 -6.22 -3.99 8.35
N ILE A 122 -5.29 -4.69 7.70
CA ILE A 122 -5.51 -6.08 7.31
C ILE A 122 -5.53 -7.04 8.52
N TYR A 123 -5.11 -6.59 9.71
CA TYR A 123 -5.15 -7.37 10.95
C TYR A 123 -6.53 -7.29 11.63
N THR A 124 -7.48 -6.51 11.10
CA THR A 124 -8.88 -6.48 11.57
C THR A 124 -9.58 -7.82 11.46
N TRP A 125 -9.12 -8.71 10.57
CA TRP A 125 -9.62 -10.08 10.50
C TRP A 125 -8.95 -10.95 11.57
N GLU A 126 -7.63 -11.14 11.44
CA GLU A 126 -6.81 -11.93 12.36
C GLU A 126 -5.34 -11.50 12.24
N THR A 127 -4.60 -11.61 13.35
CA THR A 127 -3.15 -11.43 13.39
C THR A 127 -2.43 -12.49 12.54
N ALA A 128 -2.12 -12.16 11.28
CA ALA A 128 -1.50 -13.08 10.33
C ALA A 128 -0.81 -12.32 9.18
N THR A 129 -0.04 -13.05 8.38
CA THR A 129 0.55 -12.51 7.16
C THR A 129 -0.39 -12.71 5.97
N TYR A 130 -0.54 -11.67 5.13
CA TYR A 130 -1.42 -11.73 3.96
C TYR A 130 -0.70 -11.32 2.67
N ASN A 131 -1.06 -11.98 1.59
CA ASN A 131 -0.80 -11.51 0.24
C ASN A 131 -1.94 -10.61 -0.20
N ILE A 132 -1.65 -9.37 -0.60
CA ILE A 132 -2.66 -8.39 -1.04
C ILE A 132 -2.68 -8.33 -2.57
N TYR A 133 -3.87 -8.40 -3.15
CA TYR A 133 -4.07 -8.45 -4.59
C TYR A 133 -4.94 -7.31 -5.07
N PHE A 134 -4.44 -6.60 -6.07
CA PHE A 134 -5.21 -5.70 -6.91
C PHE A 134 -5.43 -6.37 -8.26
N GLY A 135 -6.59 -6.99 -8.46
CA GLY A 135 -6.85 -7.73 -9.68
C GLY A 135 -8.31 -7.70 -10.08
N PHE A 136 -8.73 -8.81 -10.69
CA PHE A 136 -10.06 -8.95 -11.30
C PHE A 136 -10.73 -10.23 -10.83
N GLU A 137 -12.02 -10.15 -10.57
CA GLU A 137 -12.94 -11.27 -10.58
C GLU A 137 -13.91 -11.09 -11.74
N GLU A 138 -13.93 -12.06 -12.64
CA GLU A 138 -14.65 -11.92 -13.91
C GLU A 138 -14.18 -10.65 -14.65
N GLU A 139 -15.07 -9.68 -14.86
CA GLU A 139 -14.76 -8.38 -15.48
C GLU A 139 -14.63 -7.25 -14.45
N GLN A 140 -14.79 -7.57 -13.17
CA GLN A 140 -14.83 -6.58 -12.11
C GLN A 140 -13.51 -6.49 -11.37
N ARG A 141 -13.06 -5.25 -11.20
CA ARG A 141 -11.90 -4.87 -10.41
C ARG A 141 -12.13 -5.15 -8.93
N LYS A 142 -11.23 -5.92 -8.31
CA LYS A 142 -11.37 -6.39 -6.92
C LYS A 142 -10.09 -6.27 -6.12
N LEU A 143 -10.27 -5.91 -4.84
CA LEU A 143 -9.26 -5.95 -3.79
C LEU A 143 -9.50 -7.13 -2.87
N TRP A 144 -8.50 -7.98 -2.71
CA TRP A 144 -8.59 -9.04 -1.73
C TRP A 144 -7.24 -9.35 -1.10
N ALA A 145 -7.32 -9.98 0.07
CA ALA A 145 -6.19 -10.54 0.78
C ALA A 145 -6.30 -12.05 0.79
N ILE A 146 -5.17 -12.75 0.71
CA ILE A 146 -5.08 -14.20 0.93
C ILE A 146 -4.13 -14.42 2.10
N ARG A 147 -4.61 -15.06 3.17
CA ARG A 147 -3.77 -15.42 4.31
C ARG A 147 -2.75 -16.46 3.88
N THR A 148 -1.48 -16.24 4.20
CA THR A 148 -0.38 -17.11 3.71
C THR A 148 -0.38 -18.50 4.35
N SER A 149 -0.93 -18.65 5.55
CA SER A 149 -0.88 -19.91 6.31
C SER A 149 -1.88 -20.96 5.84
N ASP A 150 -3.08 -20.55 5.41
CA ASP A 150 -4.19 -21.46 5.10
C ASP A 150 -4.88 -21.16 3.76
N GLY A 151 -4.49 -20.08 3.06
CA GLY A 151 -5.09 -19.68 1.80
C GLY A 151 -6.49 -19.06 1.93
N SER A 152 -6.96 -18.79 3.15
CA SER A 152 -8.24 -18.11 3.37
C SER A 152 -8.25 -16.74 2.72
N ARG A 153 -9.37 -16.41 2.07
CA ARG A 153 -9.53 -15.19 1.30
C ARG A 153 -10.44 -14.22 2.02
N HIS A 154 -10.04 -12.95 2.02
CA HIS A 154 -10.79 -11.84 2.62
C HIS A 154 -10.95 -10.71 1.61
N THR A 155 -12.13 -10.10 1.58
CA THR A 155 -12.41 -8.93 0.73
C THR A 155 -12.21 -7.68 1.57
N ILE A 156 -11.54 -6.68 1.00
CA ILE A 156 -11.29 -5.42 1.73
C ILE A 156 -12.56 -4.57 1.69
N PRO A 157 -13.24 -4.34 2.83
CA PRO A 157 -14.65 -3.89 2.86
C PRO A 157 -14.90 -2.48 2.31
N GLN A 158 -13.88 -1.61 2.34
CA GLN A 158 -14.00 -0.23 1.89
C GLN A 158 -13.78 -0.07 0.38
N HIS A 159 -13.87 -1.17 -0.38
CA HIS A 159 -13.54 -1.16 -1.78
C HIS A 159 -14.44 -2.11 -2.57
N GLU A 160 -15.46 -1.57 -3.25
CA GLU A 160 -16.29 -2.41 -4.11
C GLU A 160 -15.70 -2.58 -5.50
N TYR A 161 -15.15 -1.54 -6.14
CA TYR A 161 -14.57 -1.60 -7.50
C TYR A 161 -13.60 -0.41 -7.71
N TRP A 162 -12.38 -0.68 -8.20
CA TRP A 162 -11.45 0.36 -8.70
C TRP A 162 -11.73 0.64 -10.16
#